data_AF-A0A3D5I404-F1
#
_entry.id   AF-A0A3D5I404-F1
#
_cell.length_a   1.000
_cell.length_b   1.000
_cell.length_c   1.000
_cell.angle_alpha   90.00
_cell.angle_beta   90.00
_cell.angle_gamma   90.00
#
_symmetry.space_group_name_H-M   'P 1'
#
loop_
_entity.id
_entity.type
_entity.pdbx_description
1 polymer ?
#
loop_
_entity_poly.entity_id
_entity_poly.type
_entity_poly.pdbx_seq_one_letter_code
_entity_poly.pdbx_strand_id
1 'polypeptide(L)'
;MVPDEYGLEGWADPFENPASAQFHHRLLALLVVVGVISLWWRAINSGLAMRGYAMLTAVGLQFVLGVATLLYAVPVSLGTMHQGGAALLLASVVWYLHGAGVKRLTAI
;
A
#
# COMPACT_ATOMS: atom_id res chain seq x y z
N MET A 1 -3.38 18.08 6.13
CA MET A 1 -2.72 19.39 6.11
C MET A 1 -1.66 19.35 5.04
N VAL A 2 -1.66 20.31 4.12
CA VAL A 2 -0.58 20.48 3.16
C VAL A 2 0.62 21.06 3.91
N PRO A 3 1.87 20.62 3.68
CA PRO A 3 3.04 21.22 4.31
C PRO A 3 3.17 22.71 4.00
N ASP A 4 3.65 23.51 4.94
CA ASP A 4 3.83 24.96 4.75
C ASP A 4 4.89 25.27 3.68
N GLU A 5 5.84 24.36 3.49
CA GLU A 5 6.91 24.43 2.49
C GLU A 5 6.53 23.85 1.13
N TYR A 6 5.27 23.43 0.95
CA TYR A 6 4.83 22.71 -0.25
C TYR A 6 4.91 23.57 -1.51
N GLY A 7 5.60 23.07 -2.53
CA GLY A 7 5.77 23.72 -3.83
C GLY A 7 6.94 24.71 -3.89
N LEU A 8 7.70 24.89 -2.82
CA LEU A 8 8.87 25.77 -2.81
C LEU A 8 9.99 25.29 -3.75
N GLU A 9 10.08 23.98 -3.99
CA GLU A 9 11.07 23.39 -4.90
C GLU A 9 10.52 23.11 -6.30
N GLY A 10 9.34 23.66 -6.61
CA GLY A 10 8.71 23.55 -7.92
C GLY A 10 8.43 22.10 -8.32
N TRP A 11 8.99 21.66 -9.44
CA TRP A 11 8.77 20.31 -9.97
C TRP A 11 9.53 19.22 -9.20
N ALA A 12 10.59 19.59 -8.48
CA ALA A 12 11.39 18.66 -7.68
C ALA A 12 10.82 18.42 -6.27
N ASP A 13 9.85 19.25 -5.85
CA ASP A 13 9.24 19.25 -4.52
C ASP A 13 8.75 17.87 -4.03
N PRO A 14 8.13 17.00 -4.86
CA PRO A 14 7.74 15.66 -4.41
C PRO A 14 8.91 14.74 -4.01
N PHE A 15 10.14 15.08 -4.39
CA PHE A 15 11.33 14.24 -4.24
C PHE A 15 12.37 14.84 -3.30
N GLU A 16 12.60 16.14 -3.41
CA GLU A 16 13.63 16.86 -2.66
C GLU A 16 13.08 17.40 -1.32
N ASN A 17 11.78 17.77 -1.25
CA ASN A 17 11.12 18.23 -0.03
C ASN A 17 10.54 17.04 0.76
N PRO A 18 11.11 16.69 1.93
CA PRO A 18 10.66 15.53 2.69
C PRO A 18 9.21 15.63 3.18
N ALA A 19 8.73 16.84 3.47
CA ALA A 19 7.37 17.05 3.94
C ALA A 19 6.36 16.86 2.80
N SER A 20 6.69 17.31 1.59
CA SER A 20 5.92 17.10 0.37
C SER A 20 5.86 15.62 0.00
N ALA A 21 7.01 14.94 -0.01
CA ALA A 21 7.11 13.51 -0.27
C ALA A 21 6.24 12.68 0.71
N GLN A 22 6.28 13.00 2.00
CA GLN A 22 5.44 12.37 3.03
C GLN A 22 3.95 12.66 2.82
N PHE A 23 3.59 13.87 2.38
CA PHE A 23 2.21 14.21 2.07
C PHE A 23 1.67 13.39 0.89
N HIS A 24 2.40 13.31 -0.22
CA HIS A 24 2.01 12.48 -1.36
C HIS A 24 1.96 11.00 -1.00
N HIS A 25 2.94 10.51 -0.24
CA HIS A 25 2.96 9.13 0.22
C HIS A 25 1.69 8.78 1.03
N ARG A 26 1.24 9.66 1.94
CA ARG A 26 -0.01 9.45 2.69
C ARG A 26 -1.23 9.40 1.77
N LEU A 27 -1.31 10.26 0.75
CA LEU A 27 -2.40 10.22 -0.23
C LEU A 27 -2.41 8.89 -0.99
N LEU A 28 -1.24 8.46 -1.48
CA LEU A 28 -1.08 7.19 -2.18
C LEU A 28 -1.42 6.00 -1.28
N ALA A 29 -1.02 6.03 0.00
CA ALA A 29 -1.35 5.00 0.97
C ALA A 29 -2.87 4.86 1.16
N LEU A 30 -3.62 5.98 1.22
CA LEU A 30 -5.08 5.95 1.28
C LEU A 30 -5.69 5.30 0.04
N LEU A 31 -5.20 5.65 -1.16
CA LEU A 31 -5.65 5.03 -2.41
C LEU A 31 -5.37 3.52 -2.43
N VAL A 32 -4.21 3.10 -1.94
CA VAL A 32 -3.84 1.68 -1.82
C VAL A 32 -4.78 0.95 -0.85
N VAL A 33 -5.08 1.52 0.31
CA VAL A 33 -6.01 0.92 1.29
C VAL A 33 -7.40 0.73 0.68
N VAL A 34 -7.95 1.77 0.03
CA VAL A 34 -9.26 1.69 -0.64
C VAL A 34 -9.24 0.66 -1.77
N GLY A 35 -8.17 0.63 -2.57
CA GLY A 35 -7.96 -0.35 -3.62
C GLY A 35 -7.94 -1.79 -3.08
N VAL A 36 -7.18 -2.04 -2.01
CA VAL A 36 -7.09 -3.37 -1.37
C VAL A 36 -8.43 -3.80 -0.78
N ILE A 37 -9.16 -2.91 -0.10
CA ILE A 37 -10.51 -3.22 0.42
C ILE A 37 -11.45 -3.61 -0.73
N SER A 38 -11.40 -2.87 -1.84
CA SER A 38 -12.19 -3.16 -3.03
C SER A 38 -11.84 -4.52 -3.64
N LEU A 39 -10.55 -4.87 -3.74
CA LEU A 39 -10.09 -6.17 -4.22
C LEU A 39 -10.44 -7.31 -3.24
N TRP A 40 -10.32 -7.08 -1.94
CA TRP A 40 -10.72 -8.02 -0.90
C TRP A 40 -12.20 -8.36 -1.00
N TRP A 41 -13.07 -7.35 -1.14
CA TRP A 41 -14.51 -7.56 -1.32
C TRP A 41 -14.80 -8.43 -2.55
N ARG A 42 -14.10 -8.19 -3.66
CA ARG A 42 -14.25 -9.04 -4.86
C ARG A 42 -13.72 -10.46 -4.63
N ALA A 43 -12.63 -10.61 -3.88
CA ALA A 43 -12.01 -11.89 -3.60
C ALA A 43 -12.91 -12.81 -2.75
N ILE A 44 -13.54 -12.27 -1.71
CA ILE A 44 -14.45 -13.06 -0.84
C ILE A 44 -15.70 -13.52 -1.60
N ASN A 45 -16.17 -12.73 -2.56
CA ASN A 45 -17.36 -13.04 -3.37
C ASN A 45 -17.06 -13.92 -4.61
N SER A 46 -15.79 -14.20 -4.90
CA SER A 46 -15.37 -14.99 -6.07
C SER A 46 -14.65 -16.29 -5.72
N GLY A 47 -14.77 -16.75 -4.47
CA GLY A 47 -14.12 -17.96 -3.98
C GLY A 47 -12.59 -17.88 -3.99
N LEU A 48 -12.04 -16.67 -3.79
CA LEU A 48 -10.61 -16.38 -3.60
C LEU A 48 -10.37 -15.75 -2.21
N ALA A 49 -11.25 -16.03 -1.24
CA ALA A 49 -11.29 -15.38 0.06
C ALA A 49 -9.95 -15.38 0.80
N MET A 50 -9.21 -16.49 0.77
CA MET A 50 -7.87 -16.58 1.37
C MET A 50 -6.91 -15.53 0.81
N ARG A 51 -6.90 -15.33 -0.52
CA ARG A 51 -6.06 -14.32 -1.18
C ARG A 51 -6.54 -12.90 -0.82
N GLY A 52 -7.86 -12.74 -0.72
CA GLY A 52 -8.49 -11.55 -0.17
C GLY A 52 -7.94 -11.16 1.20
N TYR A 53 -8.05 -12.07 2.18
CA TYR A 53 -7.61 -11.82 3.55
C TYR A 53 -6.10 -11.64 3.66
N ALA A 54 -5.31 -12.28 2.79
CA ALA A 54 -3.87 -12.04 2.71
C ALA A 54 -3.55 -10.59 2.34
N MET A 55 -4.21 -10.02 1.31
CA MET A 55 -4.04 -8.60 0.97
C MET A 55 -4.49 -7.68 2.10
N LEU A 56 -5.64 -7.97 2.73
CA LEU A 56 -6.18 -7.14 3.82
C LEU A 56 -5.25 -7.13 5.04
N THR A 57 -4.71 -8.29 5.40
CA THR A 57 -3.73 -8.42 6.49
C THR A 57 -2.43 -7.68 6.14
N ALA A 58 -1.92 -7.87 4.91
CA ALA A 58 -0.70 -7.21 4.47
C ALA A 58 -0.83 -5.69 4.50
N VAL A 59 -1.93 -5.12 4.00
CA VAL A 59 -2.13 -3.66 4.02
C VAL A 59 -2.33 -3.12 5.44
N GLY A 60 -2.98 -3.89 6.32
CA GLY A 60 -3.13 -3.53 7.74
C GLY A 60 -1.80 -3.47 8.47
N LEU A 61 -0.97 -4.51 8.33
CA LEU A 61 0.39 -4.55 8.89
C LEU A 61 1.26 -3.43 8.30
N GLN A 62 1.15 -3.18 6.99
CA GLN A 62 1.88 -2.11 6.32
C GLN A 62 1.53 -0.73 6.88
N PHE A 63 0.23 -0.47 7.12
CA PHE A 63 -0.23 0.77 7.70
C PHE A 63 0.32 0.97 9.12
N VAL A 64 0.24 -0.07 9.96
CA VAL A 64 0.80 -0.03 11.33
C VAL A 64 2.31 0.21 11.32
N LEU A 65 3.05 -0.46 10.44
CA LEU A 65 4.49 -0.23 10.28
C LEU A 65 4.78 1.20 9.80
N GLY A 66 3.97 1.75 8.89
CA GLY A 66 4.13 3.12 8.40
C GLY A 66 3.85 4.19 9.46
N VAL A 67 2.91 3.93 10.37
CA VAL A 67 2.71 4.80 11.55
C VAL A 67 3.90 4.65 12.51
N ALA A 68 4.38 3.43 12.74
CA ALA A 68 5.53 3.19 13.60
C ALA A 68 6.81 3.87 13.07
N THR A 69 7.09 3.84 11.76
CA THR A 69 8.25 4.55 11.21
C THR A 69 8.19 6.04 11.52
N LEU A 70 7.03 6.69 11.43
CA LEU A 70 6.88 8.10 11.77
C LEU A 70 7.08 8.36 13.26
N LEU A 71 6.47 7.55 14.13
CA LEU A 71 6.57 7.72 15.59
C LEU A 71 8.00 7.58 16.11
N TYR A 72 8.83 6.76 15.46
CA TYR A 72 10.22 6.53 15.86
C TYR A 72 11.24 7.31 15.02
N ALA A 73 10.81 8.34 14.27
CA ALA A 73 11.67 9.19 13.44
C ALA A 73 12.46 8.43 12.36
N VAL A 74 11.80 7.47 11.70
CA VAL A 74 12.27 6.71 10.55
C VAL A 74 13.60 5.98 10.80
N PRO A 75 13.69 5.10 11.82
CA PRO A 75 14.88 4.31 12.03
C PRO A 75 15.03 3.33 10.87
N VAL A 76 16.28 3.09 10.43
CA VAL A 76 16.59 2.25 9.24
C VAL A 76 15.90 0.88 9.31
N SER A 77 15.89 0.24 10.48
CA SER A 77 15.24 -1.06 10.68
C SER A 77 13.73 -1.04 10.37
N LEU A 78 12.98 -0.08 10.94
CA LEU A 78 11.54 0.04 10.65
C LEU A 78 11.30 0.48 9.21
N GLY A 79 12.14 1.35 8.66
CA GLY A 79 12.09 1.77 7.26
C GLY A 79 12.23 0.58 6.31
N THR A 80 13.23 -0.28 6.52
CA THR A 80 13.44 -1.50 5.74
C THR A 80 12.30 -2.51 5.95
N MET A 81 11.80 -2.67 7.18
CA MET A 81 10.64 -3.53 7.44
C MET A 81 9.40 -3.05 6.69
N HIS A 82 9.15 -1.74 6.67
CA HIS A 82 8.05 -1.15 5.93
C HIS A 82 8.22 -1.35 4.42
N GLN A 83 9.43 -1.15 3.87
CA GLN A 83 9.68 -1.43 2.45
C GLN A 83 9.48 -2.91 2.09
N GLY A 84 9.96 -3.82 2.94
CA GLY A 84 9.72 -5.26 2.78
C GLY A 84 8.23 -5.63 2.85
N GLY A 85 7.48 -5.02 3.78
CA GLY A 85 6.04 -5.17 3.87
C GLY A 85 5.30 -4.69 2.62
N ALA A 86 5.76 -3.60 1.99
CA ALA A 86 5.21 -3.12 0.71
C ALA A 86 5.42 -4.14 -0.41
N ALA A 87 6.59 -4.79 -0.47
CA ALA A 87 6.86 -5.86 -1.42
C ALA A 87 5.95 -7.09 -1.19
N LEU A 88 5.70 -7.47 0.06
CA LEU A 88 4.77 -8.54 0.41
C LEU A 88 3.32 -8.19 0.04
N LEU A 89 2.90 -6.95 0.28
CA LEU A 89 1.59 -6.46 -0.15
C LEU A 89 1.45 -6.57 -1.67
N LEU A 90 2.45 -6.09 -2.43
CA LEU A 90 2.46 -6.20 -3.89
C LEU A 90 2.37 -7.66 -4.35
N ALA A 91 3.16 -8.56 -3.75
CA ALA A 91 3.13 -9.98 -4.05
C ALA A 91 1.73 -10.60 -3.79
N SER A 92 1.07 -10.21 -2.69
CA SER A 92 -0.28 -10.69 -2.37
C SER A 92 -1.33 -10.22 -3.40
N VAL A 93 -1.20 -8.99 -3.91
CA VAL A 93 -2.07 -8.45 -4.97
C VAL A 93 -1.86 -9.20 -6.28
N VAL A 94 -0.60 -9.41 -6.69
CA VAL A 94 -0.27 -10.19 -7.89
C VAL A 94 -0.80 -11.62 -7.76
N TRP A 95 -0.66 -12.23 -6.59
CA TRP A 95 -1.20 -13.57 -6.32
C TRP A 95 -2.72 -13.61 -6.45
N TYR A 96 -3.45 -12.63 -5.92
CA TYR A 96 -4.90 -12.52 -6.13
C TYR A 96 -5.25 -12.39 -7.62
N LEU A 97 -4.64 -11.44 -8.33
CA LEU A 97 -4.92 -11.15 -9.74
C LEU A 97 -4.68 -12.38 -10.62
N HIS A 98 -3.61 -13.13 -10.38
CA HIS A 98 -3.34 -14.38 -11.09
C HIS A 98 -4.47 -15.40 -10.89
N GLY A 99 -4.98 -15.56 -9.66
CA GLY A 99 -6.09 -16.47 -9.37
C GLY A 99 -7.41 -16.03 -9.99
N ALA A 100 -7.69 -14.74 -9.98
CA ALA A 100 -8.85 -14.18 -10.63
C ALA A 100 -8.79 -14.38 -12.15
N GLY A 101 -7.61 -14.23 -12.75
CA GLY A 101 -7.36 -14.51 -14.16
C GLY A 101 -7.61 -15.98 -14.53
N VAL A 102 -7.05 -16.92 -13.77
CA VAL A 102 -7.27 -18.36 -13.99
C VAL A 102 -8.75 -18.72 -13.89
N LYS A 103 -9.46 -18.25 -12.85
CA LYS A 103 -10.90 -18.49 -12.72
C LYS A 103 -11.72 -17.96 -13.90
N ARG A 104 -11.34 -16.80 -14.43
CA ARG A 104 -12.02 -16.21 -15.59
C ARG A 104 -11.86 -17.06 -16.85
N LEU A 105 -10.68 -17.67 -17.05
CA LEU A 105 -10.42 -18.53 -18.21
C LEU A 105 -11.13 -19.88 -18.11
N THR A 106 -11.28 -20.44 -16.90
CA THR A 106 -11.97 -21.73 -16.69
C THR A 106 -13.49 -21.62 -16.62
N ALA A 107 -14.05 -20.40 -16.61
CA ALA A 107 -15.49 -20.14 -16.57
C ALA A 107 -16.11 -19.97 -17.97
N ILE A 108 -15.31 -20.10 -19.03
CA ILE A 108 -15.72 -20.16 -20.44
C ILE A 108 -15.77 -21.63 -20.86
#